data_AF-A0A1W6MH47-F1
#
_entry.id   AF-A0A1W6MH47-F1
#
_cell.length_a   1.000
_cell.length_b   1.000
_cell.length_c   1.000
_cell.angle_alpha   90.00
_cell.angle_beta   90.00
_cell.angle_gamma   90.00
#
_symmetry.space_group_name_H-M   'P 1'
#
loop_
_entity.id
_entity.type
_entity.pdbx_description
1 polymer ?
#
loop_
_entity_poly.entity_id
_entity_poly.type
_entity_poly.pdbx_seq_one_letter_code
_entity_poly.pdbx_strand_id
1 'polypeptide(L)'
;MIVNPTQTGYEIITHYAHGLQAAQIGQHIIQDYRPKYWMETLCAMIEHDDKQLNFEHNNNVAKDGRPLDFTLVENSPEEILERCKRVVLSSRHRSGWVTLMIAQHLEFLYKQQIQNHSATNQFFSEVHELKKKIRKVYAINETQSKEYYELLRFCDRCSLILSMQQIPTEGREIEINQSINGCKYYLSDPGKGINVSPWIFDKDEFEVSTEVYKVEQIKFSDSKDLQQHLLDLSPVIKTWNFRKS
;
A
#
# COMPACT_ATOMS: atom_id res chain seq x y z
N MET A 1 3.89 -9.53 -1.56
CA MET A 1 2.48 -9.96 -1.61
C MET A 1 2.03 -10.19 -0.19
N ILE A 2 0.74 -10.10 0.08
CA ILE A 2 0.17 -10.37 1.39
C ILE A 2 -0.26 -11.84 1.41
N VAL A 3 0.25 -12.61 2.37
CA VAL A 3 0.01 -14.06 2.48
C VAL A 3 -0.62 -14.36 3.82
N ASN A 4 -1.90 -14.70 3.81
CA ASN A 4 -2.63 -15.12 5.00
C ASN A 4 -2.74 -16.64 5.03
N PRO A 5 -2.14 -17.34 6.01
CA PRO A 5 -2.33 -18.77 6.17
C PRO A 5 -3.79 -19.12 6.46
N THR A 6 -4.27 -20.23 5.92
CA THR A 6 -5.59 -20.81 6.18
C THR A 6 -5.44 -22.24 6.67
N GLN A 7 -6.55 -22.93 6.97
CA GLN A 7 -6.50 -24.33 7.39
C GLN A 7 -5.98 -25.28 6.30
N THR A 8 -6.20 -24.95 5.02
CA THR A 8 -5.90 -25.82 3.88
C THR A 8 -4.85 -25.25 2.93
N GLY A 9 -4.31 -24.06 3.21
CA GLY A 9 -3.31 -23.40 2.36
C GLY A 9 -3.21 -21.91 2.64
N TYR A 10 -3.36 -21.07 1.62
CA TYR A 10 -3.16 -19.63 1.71
C TYR A 10 -4.28 -18.83 1.05
N GLU A 11 -4.53 -17.65 1.61
CA GLU A 11 -5.22 -16.55 0.96
C GLU A 11 -4.17 -15.51 0.56
N ILE A 12 -3.98 -15.28 -0.74
CA ILE A 12 -2.94 -14.39 -1.27
C ILE A 12 -3.57 -13.16 -1.93
N ILE A 13 -3.09 -11.98 -1.54
CA ILE A 13 -3.44 -10.68 -2.13
C ILE A 13 -2.17 -10.05 -2.70
N THR A 14 -2.22 -9.63 -3.96
CA THR A 14 -1.07 -8.98 -4.60
C THR A 14 -0.93 -7.54 -4.12
N HIS A 15 0.28 -6.96 -4.19
CA HIS A 15 0.44 -5.53 -3.87
C HIS A 15 -0.40 -4.65 -4.81
N TYR A 16 -0.55 -5.04 -6.07
CA TYR A 16 -1.42 -4.35 -7.03
C TYR A 16 -2.88 -4.32 -6.54
N ALA A 17 -3.40 -5.46 -6.06
CA ALA A 17 -4.77 -5.57 -5.54
C ALA A 17 -4.96 -4.77 -4.24
N HIS A 18 -3.94 -4.71 -3.39
CA HIS A 18 -3.90 -3.86 -2.19
C HIS A 18 -3.89 -2.36 -2.53
N GLY A 19 -3.07 -1.93 -3.49
CA GLY A 19 -3.00 -0.54 -3.94
C GLY A 19 -4.33 -0.09 -4.55
N LEU A 20 -4.98 -0.94 -5.34
CA LEU A 20 -6.31 -0.69 -5.84
C LEU A 20 -7.35 -0.55 -4.70
N GLN A 21 -7.29 -1.41 -3.69
CA GLN A 21 -8.14 -1.32 -2.51
C GLN A 21 -7.91 -0.01 -1.73
N ALA A 22 -6.65 0.43 -1.57
CA ALA A 22 -6.32 1.71 -0.96
C ALA A 22 -6.98 2.87 -1.71
N ALA A 23 -6.97 2.86 -3.05
CA ALA A 23 -7.63 3.87 -3.85
C ALA A 23 -9.17 3.81 -3.76
N GLN A 24 -9.77 2.62 -3.65
CA GLN A 24 -11.21 2.48 -3.39
C GLN A 24 -11.60 3.16 -2.07
N ILE A 25 -10.83 2.92 -0.99
CA ILE A 25 -11.03 3.62 0.29
C ILE A 25 -10.87 5.13 0.11
N GLY A 26 -9.81 5.55 -0.59
CA GLY A 26 -9.55 6.95 -0.89
C GLY A 26 -10.74 7.62 -1.57
N GLN A 27 -11.32 6.99 -2.60
CA GLN A 27 -12.43 7.51 -3.39
C GLN A 27 -13.64 7.96 -2.56
N HIS A 28 -13.83 7.37 -1.37
CA HIS A 28 -14.92 7.70 -0.46
C HIS A 28 -14.62 8.82 0.54
N ILE A 29 -13.37 9.30 0.65
CA ILE A 29 -13.00 10.38 1.58
C ILE A 29 -13.78 11.66 1.25
N ILE A 30 -14.28 12.42 2.23
CA ILE A 30 -15.02 13.67 1.98
C ILE A 30 -14.23 14.68 1.16
N GLN A 31 -14.94 15.48 0.36
CA GLN A 31 -14.32 16.43 -0.59
C GLN A 31 -13.36 17.42 0.08
N ASP A 32 -13.63 17.84 1.31
CA ASP A 32 -12.83 18.82 2.05
C ASP A 32 -11.38 18.35 2.29
N TYR A 33 -11.15 17.04 2.35
CA TYR A 33 -9.80 16.49 2.48
C TYR A 33 -9.10 16.26 1.13
N ARG A 34 -9.82 16.29 0.01
CA ARG A 34 -9.26 15.90 -1.29
C ARG A 34 -8.36 17.04 -1.84
N PRO A 35 -7.09 16.77 -2.21
CA PRO A 35 -6.28 17.73 -2.95
C PRO A 35 -6.90 18.10 -4.30
N LYS A 36 -6.47 19.24 -4.84
CA LYS A 36 -6.85 19.68 -6.20
C LYS A 36 -6.63 18.61 -7.27
N TYR A 37 -5.52 17.88 -7.20
CA TYR A 37 -5.14 16.82 -8.15
C TYR A 37 -5.59 15.45 -7.63
N TRP A 38 -6.89 15.33 -7.38
CA TRP A 38 -7.44 14.16 -6.69
C TRP A 38 -7.31 12.87 -7.50
N MET A 39 -7.51 12.93 -8.82
CA MET A 39 -7.35 11.77 -9.70
C MET A 39 -5.90 11.26 -9.67
N GLU A 40 -4.93 12.17 -9.69
CA GLU A 40 -3.51 11.83 -9.56
C GLU A 40 -3.18 11.29 -8.18
N THR A 41 -3.83 11.77 -7.11
CA THR A 41 -3.69 11.18 -5.77
C THR A 41 -4.24 9.76 -5.70
N LEU A 42 -5.42 9.49 -6.28
CA LEU A 42 -5.95 8.13 -6.39
C LEU A 42 -5.02 7.24 -7.21
N CYS A 43 -4.48 7.74 -8.32
CA CYS A 43 -3.48 7.02 -9.12
C CYS A 43 -2.23 6.70 -8.29
N ALA A 44 -1.76 7.64 -7.47
CA ALA A 44 -0.65 7.40 -6.55
C ALA A 44 -0.99 6.34 -5.49
N MET A 45 -2.22 6.30 -4.98
CA MET A 45 -2.68 5.24 -4.07
C MET A 45 -2.72 3.87 -4.76
N ILE A 46 -3.12 3.80 -6.03
CA ILE A 46 -3.07 2.54 -6.80
C ILE A 46 -1.62 2.06 -6.94
N GLU A 47 -0.71 2.97 -7.31
CA GLU A 47 0.64 2.59 -7.75
C GLU A 47 1.72 2.62 -6.64
N HIS A 48 1.40 2.99 -5.39
CA HIS A 48 2.43 3.25 -4.37
C HIS A 48 3.34 2.05 -4.08
N ASP A 49 2.79 0.84 -4.16
CA ASP A 49 3.49 -0.44 -3.97
C ASP A 49 3.62 -1.26 -5.27
N ASP A 50 3.24 -0.67 -6.41
CA ASP A 50 3.40 -1.32 -7.71
C ASP A 50 4.87 -1.56 -8.02
N LYS A 51 5.14 -2.65 -8.74
CA LYS A 51 6.50 -3.03 -9.16
C LYS A 51 7.48 -3.28 -8.01
N GLN A 52 6.98 -3.45 -6.78
CA GLN A 52 7.78 -4.00 -5.67
C GLN A 52 7.98 -5.50 -5.79
N LEU A 53 6.99 -6.22 -6.33
CA LEU A 53 7.09 -7.64 -6.63
C LEU A 53 7.88 -7.84 -7.92
N ASN A 54 9.06 -8.43 -7.81
CA ASN A 54 9.78 -8.96 -8.95
C ASN A 54 9.89 -10.48 -8.81
N PHE A 55 9.03 -11.23 -9.49
CA PHE A 55 9.08 -12.69 -9.50
C PHE A 55 10.36 -13.25 -10.16
N GLU A 56 11.11 -12.41 -10.89
CA GLU A 56 12.43 -12.77 -11.39
C GLU A 56 13.53 -12.65 -10.33
N HIS A 57 13.29 -11.95 -9.21
CA HIS A 57 14.23 -11.83 -8.09
C HIS A 57 13.68 -12.65 -6.91
N ASN A 58 14.24 -13.85 -6.76
CA ASN A 58 13.87 -15.04 -5.98
C ASN A 58 13.37 -14.96 -4.49
N ASN A 59 12.61 -13.96 -4.05
CA ASN A 59 12.28 -13.81 -2.61
C ASN A 59 10.78 -13.94 -2.24
N ASN A 60 9.94 -14.53 -3.09
CA ASN A 60 8.51 -14.73 -2.76
C ASN A 60 8.18 -16.12 -2.19
N VAL A 61 9.16 -17.02 -2.13
CA VAL A 61 9.03 -18.39 -1.62
C VAL A 61 10.18 -18.67 -0.66
N ALA A 62 9.88 -19.20 0.51
CA ALA A 62 10.85 -19.58 1.53
C ALA A 62 11.64 -20.82 1.12
N LYS A 63 12.76 -21.07 1.80
CA LYS A 63 13.60 -22.28 1.56
C LYS A 63 12.84 -23.59 1.74
N ASP A 64 11.77 -23.61 2.53
CA ASP A 64 10.92 -24.78 2.78
C ASP A 64 9.73 -24.90 1.79
N GLY A 65 9.65 -23.98 0.82
CA GLY A 65 8.67 -23.94 -0.26
C GLY A 65 7.43 -23.10 0.04
N ARG A 66 7.26 -22.53 1.24
CA ARG A 66 6.05 -21.75 1.55
C ARG A 66 6.09 -20.36 0.89
N PRO A 67 4.96 -19.82 0.40
CA PRO A 67 4.88 -18.42 0.00
C PRO A 67 5.26 -17.49 1.15
N LEU A 68 6.00 -16.43 0.86
CA LEU A 68 6.43 -15.44 1.84
C LEU A 68 5.50 -14.23 1.84
N ASP A 69 5.00 -13.89 3.01
CA ASP A 69 4.41 -12.59 3.25
C ASP A 69 5.48 -11.49 3.11
N PHE A 70 5.09 -10.34 2.57
CA PHE A 70 6.02 -9.22 2.33
C PHE A 70 6.72 -8.73 3.61
N THR A 71 6.10 -8.90 4.78
CA THR A 71 6.69 -8.52 6.07
C THR A 71 7.87 -9.41 6.47
N LEU A 72 8.01 -10.58 5.85
CA LEU A 72 9.08 -11.55 6.11
C LEU A 72 10.22 -11.47 5.08
N VAL A 73 10.10 -10.59 4.07
CA VAL A 73 11.10 -10.46 3.01
C VAL A 73 12.22 -9.54 3.46
N GLU A 74 13.36 -10.13 3.79
CA GLU A 74 14.61 -9.41 4.02
C GLU A 74 15.16 -8.93 2.67
N ASN A 75 15.48 -7.63 2.57
CA ASN A 75 16.08 -7.05 1.38
C ASN A 75 17.39 -6.37 1.77
N SER A 76 18.41 -6.53 0.92
CA SER A 76 19.65 -5.77 1.07
C SER A 76 19.42 -4.27 0.76
N PRO A 77 20.28 -3.36 1.26
CA PRO A 77 20.23 -1.95 0.89
C PRO A 77 20.28 -1.71 -0.63
N GLU A 78 21.01 -2.54 -1.37
CA GLU A 78 21.11 -2.48 -2.83
C GLU A 78 19.80 -2.89 -3.50
N GLU A 79 19.13 -3.96 -3.03
CA GLU A 79 17.82 -4.37 -3.54
C GLU A 79 16.74 -3.32 -3.26
N ILE A 80 16.77 -2.72 -2.06
CA ILE A 80 15.91 -1.58 -1.72
C ILE A 80 16.17 -0.41 -2.67
N LEU A 81 17.43 -0.06 -2.91
CA LEU A 81 17.80 1.04 -3.81
C LEU A 81 17.30 0.81 -5.24
N GLU A 82 17.55 -0.37 -5.81
CA GLU A 82 17.12 -0.71 -7.16
C GLU A 82 15.60 -0.72 -7.29
N ARG A 83 14.88 -1.22 -6.27
CA ARG A 83 13.42 -1.09 -6.18
C ARG A 83 12.99 0.38 -6.16
N CYS A 84 13.55 1.21 -5.28
CA CYS A 84 13.20 2.62 -5.18
C CYS A 84 13.40 3.36 -6.51
N LYS A 85 14.53 3.14 -7.19
CA LYS A 85 14.80 3.71 -8.52
C LYS A 85 13.74 3.30 -9.54
N ARG A 86 13.40 2.01 -9.59
CA ARG A 86 12.40 1.45 -10.53
C ARG A 86 11.03 2.07 -10.32
N VAL A 87 10.58 2.16 -9.07
CA VAL A 87 9.27 2.69 -8.68
C VAL A 87 9.20 4.20 -8.97
N VAL A 88 10.21 4.97 -8.57
CA VAL A 88 10.29 6.42 -8.88
C VAL A 88 10.32 6.64 -10.39
N LEU A 89 11.16 5.92 -11.15
CA LEU A 89 11.23 6.08 -12.59
C LEU A 89 9.89 5.76 -13.28
N SER A 90 9.23 4.67 -12.87
CA SER A 90 7.92 4.29 -13.37
C SER A 90 6.88 5.40 -13.16
N SER A 91 6.82 5.96 -11.95
CA SER A 91 5.84 7.00 -11.59
C SER A 91 5.95 8.26 -12.46
N ARG A 92 7.16 8.57 -12.97
CA ARG A 92 7.40 9.76 -13.79
C ARG A 92 6.69 9.73 -15.13
N HIS A 93 6.29 8.54 -15.60
CA HIS A 93 5.53 8.38 -16.82
C HIS A 93 4.02 8.66 -16.64
N ARG A 94 3.55 8.83 -15.40
CA ARG A 94 2.14 9.19 -15.10
C ARG A 94 1.97 10.68 -14.94
N SER A 95 2.58 11.25 -13.91
CA SER A 95 2.57 12.69 -13.64
C SER A 95 3.61 13.03 -12.58
N GLY A 96 4.02 14.30 -12.52
CA GLY A 96 4.86 14.76 -11.42
C GLY A 96 4.18 14.58 -10.06
N TRP A 97 2.85 14.74 -9.98
CA TRP A 97 2.10 14.57 -8.75
C TRP A 97 2.18 13.14 -8.20
N VAL A 98 1.98 12.14 -9.06
CA VAL A 98 2.12 10.72 -8.70
C VAL A 98 3.55 10.44 -8.22
N THR A 99 4.55 10.94 -8.95
CA THR A 99 5.96 10.84 -8.53
C THR A 99 6.23 11.45 -7.18
N LEU A 100 5.63 12.61 -6.85
CA LEU A 100 5.82 13.27 -5.57
C LEU A 100 5.31 12.40 -4.41
N MET A 101 4.09 11.87 -4.52
CA MET A 101 3.47 11.04 -3.48
C MET A 101 4.23 9.73 -3.29
N ILE A 102 4.56 9.03 -4.38
CA ILE A 102 5.32 7.78 -4.33
C ILE A 102 6.73 8.01 -3.75
N ALA A 103 7.40 9.10 -4.13
CA ALA A 103 8.70 9.45 -3.57
C ALA A 103 8.64 9.78 -2.06
N GLN A 104 7.53 10.34 -1.57
CA GLN A 104 7.30 10.52 -0.13
C GLN A 104 7.08 9.16 0.56
N HIS A 105 6.33 8.26 -0.06
CA HIS A 105 6.07 6.93 0.46
C HIS A 105 7.36 6.11 0.63
N LEU A 106 8.20 6.07 -0.40
CA LEU A 106 9.48 5.36 -0.36
C LEU A 106 10.46 5.95 0.68
N GLU A 107 10.46 7.28 0.85
CA GLU A 107 11.25 7.90 1.91
C GLU A 107 10.73 7.51 3.29
N PHE A 108 9.41 7.45 3.48
CA PHE A 108 8.80 6.99 4.73
C PHE A 108 9.19 5.54 5.06
N LEU A 109 9.13 4.63 4.09
CA LEU A 109 9.43 3.22 4.29
C LEU A 109 10.92 2.94 4.55
N TYR A 110 11.80 3.52 3.73
CA TYR A 110 13.18 3.01 3.62
C TYR A 110 14.25 3.93 4.19
N LYS A 111 13.96 5.20 4.47
CA LYS A 111 14.99 6.19 4.86
C LYS A 111 15.83 5.72 6.05
N GLN A 112 15.21 5.11 7.07
CA GLN A 112 15.94 4.61 8.24
C GLN A 112 16.81 3.40 7.92
N GLN A 113 16.31 2.47 7.09
CA GLN A 113 17.00 1.23 6.75
C GLN A 113 18.26 1.48 5.93
N ILE A 114 18.29 2.55 5.14
CA ILE A 114 19.37 2.80 4.18
C ILE A 114 20.23 4.03 4.47
N GLN A 115 20.08 4.65 5.65
CA GLN A 115 20.78 5.87 6.06
C GLN A 115 22.31 5.75 6.09
N ASN A 116 22.83 4.54 6.32
CA ASN A 116 24.27 4.28 6.43
C ASN A 116 24.92 3.84 5.11
N HIS A 117 24.16 3.77 4.02
CA HIS A 117 24.64 3.33 2.73
C HIS A 117 24.84 4.55 1.80
N SER A 118 26.00 4.68 1.17
CA SER A 118 26.39 5.92 0.48
C SER A 118 25.58 6.16 -0.80
N ALA A 119 25.38 5.13 -1.61
CA ALA A 119 24.62 5.23 -2.86
C ALA A 119 23.13 5.55 -2.64
N THR A 120 22.58 5.14 -1.50
CA THR A 120 21.19 5.41 -1.12
C THR A 120 21.02 6.84 -0.64
N ASN A 121 22.02 7.40 0.07
CA ASN A 121 22.04 8.81 0.44
C ASN A 121 22.10 9.74 -0.78
N GLN A 122 22.89 9.38 -1.80
CA GLN A 122 22.90 10.11 -3.06
C GLN A 122 21.52 10.06 -3.74
N PHE A 123 20.94 8.86 -3.88
CA PHE A 123 19.63 8.71 -4.49
C PHE A 123 18.53 9.52 -3.79
N PHE A 124 18.46 9.48 -2.46
CA PHE A 124 17.46 10.27 -1.74
C PHE A 124 17.70 11.78 -1.82
N SER A 125 18.95 12.22 -2.00
CA SER A 125 19.26 13.62 -2.31
C SER A 125 18.70 14.03 -3.68
N GLU A 126 18.86 13.17 -4.69
CA GLU A 126 18.29 13.39 -6.03
C GLU A 126 16.75 13.39 -5.99
N VAL A 127 16.15 12.47 -5.24
CA VAL A 127 14.69 12.43 -4.99
C VAL A 127 14.21 13.69 -4.30
N HIS A 128 14.96 14.22 -3.32
CA HIS A 128 14.60 15.45 -2.64
C HIS A 128 14.58 16.66 -3.59
N GLU A 129 15.57 16.77 -4.48
CA GLU A 129 15.58 17.81 -5.52
C GLU A 129 14.48 17.62 -6.57
N LEU A 130 14.17 16.38 -6.96
CA LEU A 130 13.04 16.07 -7.82
C LEU A 130 11.72 16.54 -7.19
N LYS A 131 11.48 16.22 -5.92
CA LYS A 131 10.28 16.66 -5.20
C LYS A 131 10.19 18.18 -5.12
N LYS A 132 11.31 18.90 -4.89
CA LYS A 132 11.35 20.37 -4.94
C LYS A 132 10.90 20.92 -6.30
N LYS A 133 11.39 20.35 -7.40
CA LYS A 133 11.02 20.78 -8.76
C LYS A 133 9.53 20.54 -9.02
N ILE A 134 9.01 19.38 -8.63
CA ILE A 134 7.60 19.04 -8.80
C ILE A 134 6.71 20.01 -7.99
N ARG A 135 7.03 20.25 -6.71
CA ARG A 135 6.27 21.19 -5.87
C ARG A 135 6.16 22.59 -6.48
N LYS A 136 7.22 23.07 -7.14
CA LYS A 136 7.18 24.35 -7.88
C LYS A 136 6.18 24.32 -9.05
N VAL A 137 6.15 23.23 -9.84
CA VAL A 137 5.21 23.07 -10.96
C VAL A 137 3.76 23.09 -10.48
N TYR A 138 3.47 22.43 -9.36
CA TYR A 138 2.12 22.34 -8.80
C TYR A 138 1.75 23.49 -7.87
N ALA A 139 2.65 24.46 -7.67
CA ALA A 139 2.49 25.61 -6.78
C ALA A 139 2.09 25.23 -5.33
N ILE A 140 2.70 24.17 -4.79
CA ILE A 140 2.49 23.73 -3.41
C ILE A 140 3.78 23.81 -2.59
N ASN A 141 3.65 24.00 -1.29
CA ASN A 141 4.78 23.97 -0.37
C ASN A 141 5.03 22.56 0.21
N GLU A 142 6.07 22.40 1.01
CA GLU A 142 6.42 21.11 1.62
C GLU A 142 5.36 20.62 2.61
N THR A 143 4.74 21.52 3.37
CA THR A 143 3.67 21.19 4.32
C THR A 143 2.46 20.61 3.60
N GLN A 144 1.97 21.27 2.56
CA GLN A 144 0.86 20.78 1.73
C GLN A 144 1.18 19.42 1.09
N SER A 145 2.40 19.25 0.58
CA SER A 145 2.87 17.97 0.05
C SER A 145 2.81 16.85 1.10
N LYS A 146 3.15 17.13 2.36
CA LYS A 146 3.04 16.17 3.46
C LYS A 146 1.58 15.88 3.79
N GLU A 147 0.75 16.90 3.93
CA GLU A 147 -0.69 16.76 4.19
C GLU A 147 -1.40 15.88 3.15
N TYR A 148 -1.07 16.04 1.86
CA TYR A 148 -1.65 15.19 0.81
C TYR A 148 -1.11 13.77 0.84
N TYR A 149 0.15 13.57 1.21
CA TYR A 149 0.72 12.24 1.42
C TYR A 149 0.08 11.50 2.60
N GLU A 150 -0.37 12.22 3.63
CA GLU A 150 -1.06 11.61 4.77
C GLU A 150 -2.35 10.87 4.37
N LEU A 151 -3.05 11.32 3.32
CA LEU A 151 -4.20 10.61 2.76
C LEU A 151 -3.79 9.26 2.17
N LEU A 152 -2.68 9.23 1.41
CA LEU A 152 -2.15 7.99 0.85
C LEU A 152 -1.78 7.04 1.99
N ARG A 153 -1.04 7.51 3.00
CA ARG A 153 -0.63 6.70 4.15
C ARG A 153 -1.82 6.16 4.95
N PHE A 154 -2.87 6.96 5.12
CA PHE A 154 -4.12 6.51 5.73
C PHE A 154 -4.74 5.35 4.93
N CYS A 155 -4.88 5.52 3.60
CA CYS A 155 -5.52 4.53 2.74
C CYS A 155 -4.71 3.24 2.64
N ASP A 156 -3.39 3.35 2.45
CA ASP A 156 -2.42 2.24 2.46
C ASP A 156 -2.52 1.42 3.76
N ARG A 157 -2.44 2.10 4.91
CA ARG A 157 -2.51 1.40 6.19
C ARG A 157 -3.88 0.77 6.44
N CYS A 158 -4.96 1.41 6.01
CA CYS A 158 -6.31 0.87 6.08
C CYS A 158 -6.46 -0.38 5.20
N SER A 159 -6.01 -0.35 3.94
CA SER A 159 -6.06 -1.52 3.04
C SER A 159 -5.21 -2.67 3.57
N LEU A 160 -4.04 -2.40 4.15
CA LEU A 160 -3.21 -3.42 4.80
C LEU A 160 -3.92 -4.08 5.99
N ILE A 161 -4.60 -3.33 6.86
CA ILE A 161 -5.36 -3.91 7.98
C ILE A 161 -6.44 -4.87 7.46
N LEU A 162 -7.18 -4.49 6.42
CA LEU A 162 -8.20 -5.33 5.80
C LEU A 162 -7.57 -6.58 5.15
N SER A 163 -6.55 -6.37 4.31
CA SER A 163 -5.91 -7.40 3.51
C SER A 163 -5.13 -8.41 4.36
N MET A 164 -4.57 -7.98 5.50
CA MET A 164 -3.85 -8.85 6.45
C MET A 164 -4.79 -9.46 7.52
N GLN A 165 -6.10 -9.28 7.41
CA GLN A 165 -7.09 -9.80 8.36
C GLN A 165 -6.82 -9.37 9.82
N GLN A 166 -6.38 -8.12 10.02
CA GLN A 166 -5.96 -7.60 11.33
C GLN A 166 -7.09 -6.96 12.14
N ILE A 167 -8.32 -7.01 11.63
CA ILE A 167 -9.48 -6.40 12.29
C ILE A 167 -9.75 -7.16 13.60
N PRO A 168 -9.69 -6.49 14.76
CA PRO A 168 -9.91 -7.16 16.04
C PRO A 168 -11.34 -7.70 16.18
N THR A 169 -11.47 -8.80 16.90
CA THR A 169 -12.78 -9.33 17.31
C THR A 169 -13.44 -8.47 18.38
N GLU A 170 -14.77 -8.63 18.53
CA GLU A 170 -15.58 -8.03 19.60
C GLU A 170 -15.61 -6.50 19.57
N GLY A 171 -15.54 -5.90 18.38
CA GLY A 171 -15.63 -4.44 18.22
C GLY A 171 -14.43 -3.66 18.76
N ARG A 172 -13.33 -4.35 19.11
CA ARG A 172 -12.08 -3.69 19.52
C ARG A 172 -11.49 -2.89 18.36
N GLU A 173 -10.81 -1.80 18.72
CA GLU A 173 -10.19 -0.89 17.77
C GLU A 173 -8.73 -1.27 17.50
N ILE A 174 -8.30 -1.10 16.25
CA ILE A 174 -6.90 -1.09 15.84
C ILE A 174 -6.57 0.29 15.26
N GLU A 175 -5.42 0.85 15.65
CA GLU A 175 -4.96 2.12 15.08
C GLU A 175 -4.61 1.93 13.59
N ILE A 176 -5.21 2.76 12.74
CA ILE A 176 -4.77 2.94 11.35
C ILE A 176 -3.45 3.70 11.42
N ASN A 177 -3.49 4.99 11.71
CA ASN A 177 -2.33 5.83 11.97
C ASN A 177 -2.77 7.19 12.57
N GLN A 178 -1.79 8.00 12.96
CA GLN A 178 -1.95 9.45 13.07
C GLN A 178 -1.56 10.09 11.74
N SER A 179 -2.47 10.78 11.04
CA SER A 179 -2.18 11.27 9.68
C SER A 179 -2.94 12.55 9.31
N ILE A 180 -4.11 12.42 8.70
CA ILE A 180 -4.93 13.52 8.17
C ILE A 180 -5.24 14.50 9.30
N ASN A 181 -4.89 15.77 9.11
CA ASN A 181 -4.99 16.84 10.11
C ASN A 181 -4.37 16.52 11.49
N GLY A 182 -3.40 15.60 11.54
CA GLY A 182 -2.78 15.15 12.79
C GLY A 182 -3.72 14.34 13.69
N CYS A 183 -4.89 13.92 13.19
CA CYS A 183 -5.83 13.08 13.91
C CYS A 183 -5.36 11.62 13.93
N LYS A 184 -5.65 10.92 15.04
CA LYS A 184 -5.53 9.46 15.13
C LYS A 184 -6.80 8.81 14.61
N TYR A 185 -6.62 7.79 13.78
CA TYR A 185 -7.72 7.03 13.21
C TYR A 185 -7.68 5.59 13.68
N TYR A 186 -8.86 5.05 13.94
CA TYR A 186 -9.07 3.69 14.40
C TYR A 186 -10.02 2.96 13.47
N LEU A 187 -9.79 1.66 13.30
CA LEU A 187 -10.66 0.75 12.57
C LEU A 187 -11.23 -0.29 13.53
N SER A 188 -12.51 -0.60 13.42
CA SER A 188 -13.17 -1.67 14.19
C SER A 188 -14.27 -2.35 13.37
N ASP A 189 -14.72 -3.52 13.83
CA ASP A 189 -15.96 -4.14 13.35
C ASP A 189 -16.86 -4.48 14.55
N PRO A 190 -17.84 -3.62 14.87
CA PRO A 190 -18.80 -3.87 15.96
C PRO A 190 -19.87 -4.91 15.59
N GLY A 191 -19.71 -5.69 14.52
CA GLY A 191 -20.64 -6.72 14.05
C GLY A 191 -21.68 -6.23 13.05
N LYS A 192 -21.59 -4.97 12.61
CA LYS A 192 -22.48 -4.37 11.60
C LYS A 192 -21.76 -3.97 10.31
N GLY A 193 -20.44 -4.17 10.24
CA GLY A 193 -19.59 -3.68 9.16
C GLY A 193 -18.40 -2.89 9.71
N ILE A 194 -17.45 -2.57 8.84
CA ILE A 194 -16.21 -1.87 9.19
C ILE A 194 -16.52 -0.42 9.55
N ASN A 195 -16.07 0.02 10.72
CA ASN A 195 -16.15 1.41 11.13
C ASN A 195 -14.76 2.05 11.20
N VAL A 196 -14.70 3.33 10.83
CA VAL A 196 -13.51 4.18 11.05
C VAL A 196 -13.89 5.34 11.95
N SER A 197 -13.08 5.57 12.98
CA SER A 197 -13.26 6.68 13.93
C SER A 197 -12.00 7.56 13.98
N PRO A 198 -12.09 8.88 13.75
CA PRO A 198 -13.29 9.61 13.33
C PRO A 198 -13.71 9.30 11.87
N TRP A 199 -15.01 9.39 11.58
CA TRP A 199 -15.56 9.13 10.24
C TRP A 199 -15.19 10.24 9.26
N ILE A 200 -14.54 9.89 8.15
CA ILE A 200 -14.04 10.85 7.13
C ILE A 200 -14.57 10.57 5.72
N PHE A 201 -15.61 9.75 5.60
CA PHE A 201 -16.18 9.36 4.32
C PHE A 201 -17.45 10.13 3.98
N ASP A 202 -17.70 10.33 2.69
CA ASP A 202 -18.82 11.11 2.16
C ASP A 202 -20.18 10.43 2.28
N LYS A 203 -20.19 9.11 2.40
CA LYS A 203 -21.37 8.29 2.62
C LYS A 203 -21.36 7.72 4.02
N ASP A 204 -22.56 7.44 4.56
CA ASP A 204 -22.70 6.69 5.81
C ASP A 204 -22.44 5.19 5.60
N GLU A 205 -22.52 4.70 4.36
CA GLU A 205 -22.20 3.31 3.99
C GLU A 205 -21.63 3.21 2.57
N PHE A 206 -20.62 2.36 2.40
CA PHE A 206 -20.06 1.99 1.10
C PHE A 206 -19.34 0.64 1.16
N GLU A 207 -19.13 0.01 0.02
CA GLU A 207 -18.39 -1.25 -0.10
C GLU A 207 -17.03 -1.00 -0.73
N VAL A 208 -16.01 -1.68 -0.21
CA VAL A 208 -14.71 -1.84 -0.88
C VAL A 208 -14.44 -3.32 -1.09
N SER A 209 -13.66 -3.64 -2.11
CA SER A 209 -13.39 -5.02 -2.50
C SER A 209 -11.97 -5.21 -3.03
N THR A 210 -11.47 -6.44 -2.96
CA THR A 210 -10.20 -6.82 -3.58
C THR A 210 -10.26 -8.25 -4.12
N GLU A 211 -9.42 -8.52 -5.11
CA GLU A 211 -9.21 -9.85 -5.64
C GLU A 211 -8.29 -10.66 -4.73
N VAL A 212 -8.65 -11.91 -4.54
CA VAL A 212 -7.99 -12.81 -3.62
C VAL A 212 -7.78 -14.17 -4.28
N TYR A 213 -6.57 -14.71 -4.18
CA TYR A 213 -6.23 -16.04 -4.66
C TYR A 213 -6.27 -17.03 -3.51
N LYS A 214 -7.13 -18.05 -3.63
CA LYS A 214 -7.18 -19.18 -2.68
C LYS A 214 -6.27 -20.28 -3.20
N VAL A 215 -5.20 -20.55 -2.47
CA VAL A 215 -4.13 -21.46 -2.87
C VAL A 215 -4.11 -22.65 -1.91
N GLU A 216 -4.50 -23.83 -2.38
CA GLU A 216 -4.45 -25.07 -1.58
C GLU A 216 -3.05 -25.73 -1.60
N GLN A 217 -2.23 -25.39 -2.59
CA GLN A 217 -0.86 -25.88 -2.69
C GLN A 217 0.01 -25.26 -1.59
N ILE A 218 0.56 -26.13 -0.72
CA ILE A 218 1.32 -25.70 0.46
C ILE A 218 2.77 -25.28 0.12
N LYS A 219 3.34 -25.87 -0.95
CA LYS A 219 4.75 -25.69 -1.29
C LYS A 219 4.95 -25.40 -2.77
N PHE A 220 5.90 -24.53 -3.05
CA PHE A 220 6.35 -24.14 -4.38
C PHE A 220 7.85 -24.34 -4.50
N SER A 221 8.34 -24.67 -5.69
CA SER A 221 9.78 -24.83 -5.90
C SER A 221 10.52 -23.50 -5.85
N ASP A 222 9.91 -22.45 -6.41
CA ASP A 222 10.47 -21.11 -6.48
C ASP A 222 9.37 -20.05 -6.72
N SER A 223 9.80 -18.79 -6.87
CA SER A 223 8.90 -17.66 -7.12
C SER A 223 8.17 -17.75 -8.47
N LYS A 224 8.75 -18.41 -9.49
CA LYS A 224 8.13 -18.55 -10.81
C LYS A 224 7.02 -19.61 -10.79
N ASP A 225 7.24 -20.71 -10.07
CA ASP A 225 6.23 -21.74 -9.82
C ASP A 225 5.01 -21.13 -9.11
N LEU A 226 5.24 -20.37 -8.03
CA LEU A 226 4.16 -19.63 -7.35
C LEU A 226 3.46 -18.65 -8.31
N GLN A 227 4.21 -17.89 -9.11
CA GLN A 227 3.62 -16.94 -10.06
C GLN A 227 2.72 -17.64 -11.09
N GLN A 228 3.20 -18.73 -11.68
CA GLN A 228 2.45 -19.48 -12.68
C GLN A 228 1.18 -20.06 -12.06
N HIS A 229 1.28 -20.64 -10.86
CA HIS A 229 0.13 -21.15 -10.14
C HIS A 229 -0.92 -20.05 -9.88
N LEU A 230 -0.50 -18.84 -9.47
CA LEU A 230 -1.42 -17.71 -9.29
C LEU A 230 -2.08 -17.27 -10.61
N LEU A 231 -1.36 -17.31 -11.73
CA LEU A 231 -1.91 -16.96 -13.05
C LEU A 231 -2.94 -17.98 -13.55
N ASP A 232 -2.80 -19.25 -13.17
CA ASP A 232 -3.72 -20.33 -13.56
C ASP A 232 -4.98 -20.38 -12.67
N LEU A 233 -4.94 -19.73 -11.50
CA LEU A 233 -6.08 -19.63 -10.59
C LEU A 233 -7.04 -18.51 -11.00
N SER A 234 -8.33 -18.77 -10.86
CA SER A 234 -9.34 -17.71 -10.90
C SER A 234 -9.42 -17.02 -9.53
N PRO A 235 -9.27 -15.68 -9.45
CA PRO A 235 -9.43 -14.97 -8.20
C PRO A 235 -10.90 -14.99 -7.75
N VAL A 236 -11.10 -14.81 -6.45
CA VAL A 236 -12.43 -14.52 -5.87
C VAL A 236 -12.46 -13.10 -5.32
N ILE A 237 -13.64 -12.49 -5.31
CA ILE A 237 -13.83 -11.15 -4.74
C ILE A 237 -14.11 -11.26 -3.24
N LYS A 238 -13.33 -10.52 -2.45
CA LYS A 238 -13.57 -10.31 -1.02
C LYS A 238 -14.03 -8.88 -0.81
N THR A 239 -15.11 -8.69 -0.05
CA THR A 239 -15.72 -7.38 0.16
C THR A 239 -15.76 -7.01 1.65
N TRP A 240 -15.73 -5.70 1.90
CA TRP A 240 -15.89 -5.11 3.23
C TRP A 240 -16.87 -3.95 3.12
N ASN A 241 -17.90 -3.98 3.96
CA ASN A 241 -18.89 -2.92 4.03
C ASN A 241 -18.50 -1.94 5.13
N PHE A 242 -18.14 -0.73 4.74
CA PHE A 242 -17.85 0.37 5.65
C PHE A 242 -19.17 1.01 6.09
N ARG A 243 -19.34 1.26 7.38
CA ARG A 243 -20.52 1.91 7.96
C ARG A 243 -20.17 2.88 9.08
N LYS A 244 -20.85 4.02 9.07
CA LYS A 244 -20.83 4.98 10.16
C LYS A 244 -21.59 4.41 11.37
N SER A 245 -20.94 4.44 12.54
CA SER A 245 -21.53 4.02 13.82
C SER A 245 -22.64 4.96 14.27
#